data_AF-A0A2U8PR29-F1
#
_entry.id   AF-A0A2U8PR29-F1
#
_cell.length_a   1.000
_cell.length_b   1.000
_cell.length_c   1.000
_cell.angle_alpha   90.00
_cell.angle_beta   90.00
_cell.angle_gamma   90.00
#
_symmetry.space_group_name_H-M   'P 1'
#
loop_
_entity.id
_entity.type
_entity.pdbx_description
1 polymer ?
#
loop_
_entity_poly.entity_id
_entity_poly.type
_entity_poly.pdbx_seq_one_letter_code
_entity_poly.pdbx_strand_id
1 'polypeptide(L)' 'MRKLLVALTLLSASLSTPSFAQAGRGTDSEQKACTRDVQKFCRPVIDQGDFTILACLKENRTKISQACDQVLKNHNQ' A
#
# COMPACT_ATOMS: atom_id res chain seq x y z
N MET A 1 -33.15 27.27 37.30
CA MET A 1 -31.93 26.62 37.81
C MET A 1 -31.61 25.47 36.87
N ARG A 2 -31.10 25.71 35.65
CA ARG A 2 -29.78 26.26 35.30
C ARG A 2 -28.67 25.36 35.87
N LYS A 3 -28.16 24.50 34.99
CA LYS A 3 -26.75 24.10 34.92
C LYS A 3 -26.18 23.19 36.03
N LEU A 4 -26.76 22.04 36.40
CA LEU A 4 -26.02 21.13 37.30
C LEU A 4 -26.18 19.63 37.04
N LEU A 5 -26.56 19.19 35.84
CA LEU A 5 -26.53 17.75 35.49
C LEU A 5 -25.97 17.49 34.08
N VAL A 6 -24.99 18.30 33.67
CA VAL A 6 -24.20 18.09 32.43
C VAL A 6 -22.87 17.36 32.73
N ALA A 7 -22.64 16.90 33.96
CA ALA A 7 -21.35 16.38 34.37
C ALA A 7 -21.47 15.06 35.13
N LEU A 8 -21.49 13.93 34.40
CA LEU A 8 -20.75 12.73 34.83
C LEU A 8 -20.45 11.83 33.62
N THR A 9 -19.47 12.29 32.84
CA THR A 9 -18.40 11.49 32.24
C THR A 9 -18.81 10.18 31.55
N LEU A 10 -19.07 10.30 30.23
CA LEU A 10 -18.81 9.29 29.22
C LEU A 10 -17.36 8.80 29.35
N LEU A 11 -17.13 7.70 30.08
CA LEU A 11 -15.86 6.97 30.05
C LEU A 11 -15.92 5.87 29.00
N SER A 12 -16.21 6.26 27.76
CA SER A 12 -16.00 5.41 26.59
C SER A 12 -14.51 5.48 26.27
N ALA A 13 -13.71 4.67 26.94
CA ALA A 13 -12.30 4.48 26.59
C ALA A 13 -12.24 3.81 25.21
N SER A 14 -12.18 4.63 24.16
CA SER A 14 -11.87 4.20 22.81
C SER A 14 -10.48 3.58 22.82
N LEU A 15 -10.41 2.25 22.90
CA LEU A 15 -9.17 1.52 22.66
C LEU A 15 -8.80 1.78 21.20
N SER A 16 -7.89 2.73 20.97
CA SER A 16 -7.32 3.02 19.66
C SER A 16 -6.53 1.81 19.18
N THR A 17 -7.19 0.87 18.52
CA THR A 17 -6.52 -0.25 17.84
C THR A 17 -5.62 0.33 16.74
N PRO A 18 -4.32 0.03 16.70
CA PRO A 18 -3.49 0.42 15.57
C PRO A 18 -4.06 -0.20 14.29
N SER A 19 -4.49 0.66 13.36
CA SER A 19 -4.93 0.24 12.03
C SER A 19 -3.69 -0.07 11.19
N PHE A 20 -3.35 -1.36 11.04
CA PHE A 20 -2.30 -1.81 10.14
C PHE A 20 -2.84 -1.83 8.70
N ALA A 21 -2.87 -0.68 8.03
CA ALA A 21 -3.35 -0.57 6.65
C ALA A 21 -2.25 -0.79 5.58
N GLN A 22 -1.11 -1.40 5.92
CA GLN A 22 0.06 -1.46 5.02
C GLN A 22 0.26 -2.81 4.29
N ALA A 23 -0.67 -3.75 4.40
CA ALA A 23 -0.45 -5.15 4.01
C ALA A 23 -0.34 -5.44 2.49
N GLY A 24 -0.28 -4.42 1.62
CA GLY A 24 -0.38 -4.62 0.16
C GLY A 24 0.73 -4.01 -0.71
N ARG A 25 1.61 -3.16 -0.19
CA ARG A 25 2.50 -2.32 -1.03
C ARG A 25 3.96 -2.81 -1.13
N GLY A 26 4.30 -3.90 -0.47
CA GLY A 26 5.70 -4.31 -0.29
C GLY A 26 6.52 -3.30 0.52
N THR A 27 7.77 -3.64 0.78
CA THR A 27 8.75 -2.79 1.46
C THR A 27 9.33 -1.73 0.53
N ASP A 28 9.94 -0.68 1.09
CA ASP A 28 10.62 0.36 0.29
C ASP A 28 11.71 -0.23 -0.61
N SER A 29 12.42 -1.26 -0.15
CA SER A 29 13.44 -1.96 -0.93
C SER A 29 12.83 -2.68 -2.15
N GLU A 30 11.68 -3.32 -1.97
CA GLU A 30 10.96 -4.00 -3.04
C GLU A 30 10.41 -3.01 -4.07
N GLN A 31 9.86 -1.87 -3.61
CA GLN A 31 9.41 -0.80 -4.51
C GLN A 31 10.58 -0.20 -5.31
N LYS A 32 11.75 0.00 -4.68
CA LYS A 32 12.96 0.46 -5.36
C LYS A 32 13.44 -0.52 -6.42
N ALA A 33 13.36 -1.82 -6.16
CA ALA A 33 13.73 -2.85 -7.14
C ALA A 33 12.88 -2.73 -8.42
N CYS A 34 11.60 -2.38 -8.30
CA CYS A 34 10.68 -2.24 -9.43
C CYS A 34 10.60 -0.83 -10.03
N THR A 35 11.15 0.20 -9.38
CA THR A 35 10.96 1.62 -9.79
C THR A 35 11.38 1.88 -11.24
N ARG A 36 12.52 1.33 -11.67
CA ARG A 36 13.01 1.53 -13.05
C ARG A 36 12.10 0.86 -14.08
N ASP A 37 11.56 -0.31 -13.75
CA ASP A 37 10.66 -1.06 -14.62
C ASP A 37 9.30 -0.37 -14.72
N VAL A 38 8.77 0.15 -13.60
CA VAL A 38 7.55 0.96 -13.58
C VAL A 38 7.69 2.19 -14.47
N GLN A 39 8.80 2.92 -14.35
CA GLN A 39 9.04 4.11 -15.18
C GLN A 39 9.19 3.79 -16.67
N LYS A 40 9.70 2.60 -17.03
CA LYS A 40 9.95 2.20 -18.41
C LYS A 40 8.71 1.62 -19.08
N PHE A 41 7.98 0.75 -18.39
CA PHE A 41 6.89 -0.05 -18.96
C PHE A 41 5.51 0.41 -18.51
N CYS A 42 5.39 0.94 -17.29
CA CYS A 42 4.11 1.27 -16.64
C CYS A 42 3.88 2.77 -16.47
N ARG A 43 4.66 3.62 -17.13
CA ARG A 43 4.54 5.08 -17.06
C ARG A 43 3.12 5.61 -17.36
N PRO A 44 2.34 5.04 -18.30
CA PRO A 44 0.97 5.51 -18.55
C PRO A 44 -0.01 5.25 -17.39
N VAL A 45 0.33 4.36 -16.45
CA VAL A 45 -0.57 3.92 -15.38
C VAL A 45 -0.06 4.24 -13.97
N ILE A 46 1.07 4.95 -13.85
CA ILE A 46 1.73 5.19 -12.55
C ILE A 46 0.87 6.00 -11.56
N ASP A 47 -0.01 6.86 -12.06
CA ASP A 47 -0.90 7.69 -11.24
C ASP A 47 -2.25 7.00 -10.93
N GLN A 48 -2.44 5.76 -11.39
CA GLN A 48 -3.69 5.00 -11.25
C GLN A 48 -3.70 4.07 -10.03
N GLY A 49 -2.65 4.13 -9.20
CA GLY A 49 -2.53 3.37 -7.95
C GLY A 49 -1.80 2.03 -8.06
N ASP A 50 -1.48 1.47 -6.89
CA ASP A 50 -0.56 0.34 -6.76
C ASP A 50 -1.04 -0.94 -7.44
N PHE A 51 -2.34 -1.24 -7.38
CA PHE A 51 -2.90 -2.44 -8.02
C PHE A 51 -2.80 -2.38 -9.55
N THR A 52 -2.97 -1.20 -10.13
CA THR A 52 -2.85 -0.99 -11.59
C THR A 52 -1.39 -1.12 -12.02
N ILE A 53 -0.46 -0.58 -11.22
CA ILE A 53 0.98 -0.75 -11.46
C ILE A 53 1.36 -2.23 -11.36
N LEU A 54 0.85 -2.96 -10.36
CA LEU A 54 1.09 -4.38 -10.18
C LEU A 54 0.59 -5.19 -11.38
N ALA A 55 -0.62 -4.91 -11.87
CA ALA A 55 -1.14 -5.54 -13.09
C ALA A 55 -0.22 -5.29 -14.30
N CYS A 56 0.21 -4.05 -14.51
CA CYS A 56 1.13 -3.72 -15.59
C CYS A 56 2.49 -4.43 -15.46
N LEU A 57 3.04 -4.55 -14.24
CA LEU A 57 4.27 -5.30 -14.01
C LEU A 57 4.09 -6.80 -14.32
N LYS A 58 2.95 -7.38 -13.98
CA LYS A 58 2.61 -8.78 -14.32
C LYS A 58 2.49 -9.00 -15.82
N GLU A 59 1.88 -8.08 -16.56
CA GLU A 59 1.79 -8.15 -18.03
C GLU A 59 3.17 -8.06 -18.70
N ASN A 60 4.09 -7.32 -18.08
CA ASN A 60 5.46 -7.12 -18.57
C ASN A 60 6.49 -8.04 -17.91
N ARG A 61 6.07 -9.15 -17.26
CA ARG A 61 6.95 -10.02 -16.46
C ARG A 61 8.20 -10.51 -17.20
N THR A 62 8.11 -10.73 -18.51
CA THR A 62 9.26 -11.16 -19.34
C THR A 62 10.21 -10.03 -19.73
N LYS A 63 9.81 -8.77 -19.51
CA LYS A 63 10.53 -7.55 -19.93
C LYS A 63 11.10 -6.75 -18.75
N ILE A 64 10.54 -6.92 -17.55
CA ILE A 64 11.05 -6.30 -16.33
C ILE A 64 12.39 -6.91 -15.90
N SER A 65 13.10 -6.20 -15.03
CA SER A 65 14.35 -6.70 -14.46
C SER A 65 14.13 -7.95 -13.60
N GLN A 66 15.17 -8.79 -13.49
CA GLN A 66 15.15 -9.96 -12.62
C GLN A 66 14.87 -9.60 -11.15
N ALA A 67 15.36 -8.44 -10.68
CA ALA A 67 15.11 -7.97 -9.33
C ALA A 67 13.61 -7.72 -9.09
N CYS A 68 12.93 -7.03 -10.01
CA CYS A 68 11.50 -6.79 -9.89
C CYS A 68 10.67 -8.08 -10.05
N ASP A 69 11.02 -8.96 -10.99
CA ASP A 69 10.34 -10.26 -11.11
C ASP A 69 10.48 -11.11 -9.85
N GLN A 70 11.64 -11.05 -9.18
CA GLN A 70 11.83 -11.76 -7.91
C GLN A 70 10.94 -11.20 -6.80
N VAL A 71 10.74 -9.88 -6.75
CA VAL A 71 9.75 -9.27 -5.83
C VAL A 71 8.36 -9.82 -6.10
N LEU A 72 7.92 -9.84 -7.36
CA LEU A 72 6.61 -10.40 -7.71
C LEU A 72 6.49 -11.87 -7.28
N LYS A 73 7.52 -12.69 -7.51
CA LYS A 73 7.54 -14.11 -7.10
C LYS A 73 7.46 -14.28 -5.59
N ASN A 74 8.19 -13.49 -4.82
CA ASN A 74 8.19 -13.55 -3.35
C ASN A 74 6.79 -13.23 -2.77
N HIS A 75 6.00 -12.43 -3.50
CA HIS A 75 4.62 -12.07 -3.14
C HIS A 75 3.56 -12.90 -3.88
N ASN A 76 3.94 -14.01 -4.50
CA ASN A 76 3.05 -14.92 -5.23
C ASN A 76 2.23 -14.24 -6.36
N GLN A 77 2.84 -13.26 -7.04
CA GLN A 77 2.22 -12.49 -8.12
C GLN A 77 2.49 -13.08 -9.51
#